data_AF-A0A963DK57-F1
#
_entry.id   AF-A0A963DK57-F1
#
_cell.length_a   1.000
_cell.length_b   1.000
_cell.length_c   1.000
_cell.angle_alpha   90.00
_cell.angle_beta   90.00
_cell.angle_gamma   90.00
#
_symmetry.space_group_name_H-M   'P 1'
#
loop_
_entity.id
_entity.type
_entity.pdbx_description
1 polymer ?
#
loop_
_entity_poly.entity_id
_entity_poly.type
_entity_poly.pdbx_seq_one_letter_code
_entity_poly.pdbx_strand_id
1 'polypeptide(L)' 'MIFTQPLAFITEFVEQLDQGIRECATNHKLSTIQRYWLSFCLTGILLSNQVCWAGFERVGLETVLN' A
#
# COMPACT_ATOMS: atom_id res chain seq x y z
N MET A 1 -15.67 -10.54 9.79
CA MET A 1 -15.11 -9.61 8.79
C MET A 1 -14.69 -10.41 7.57
N ILE A 2 -14.96 -9.89 6.38
CA ILE A 2 -15.00 -10.67 5.13
C ILE A 2 -13.63 -11.22 4.66
N PHE A 3 -12.51 -10.86 5.28
CA PHE A 3 -11.26 -11.62 5.22
C PHE A 3 -10.51 -11.44 6.54
N THR A 4 -10.14 -12.53 7.20
CA THR A 4 -9.35 -12.50 8.45
C THR A 4 -7.87 -12.22 8.20
N GLN A 5 -7.40 -12.37 6.96
CA GLN A 5 -6.04 -12.09 6.53
C GLN A 5 -6.03 -11.42 5.15
N PRO A 6 -5.16 -10.41 4.92
CA PRO A 6 -4.95 -9.86 3.58
C PRO A 6 -4.47 -10.94 2.62
N LEU A 7 -4.81 -10.81 1.33
CA LEU A 7 -4.26 -11.68 0.28
C LEU A 7 -2.71 -11.70 0.37
N ALA A 8 -2.11 -12.86 0.13
CA ALA A 8 -0.66 -13.06 0.30
C ALA A 8 0.15 -12.01 -0.48
N PHE A 9 -0.25 -11.69 -1.71
CA PHE A 9 0.45 -10.69 -2.53
C PHE A 9 0.34 -9.26 -2.00
N ILE A 10 -0.74 -8.92 -1.27
CA ILE A 10 -0.88 -7.60 -0.62
C ILE A 10 0.12 -7.50 0.52
N THR A 11 0.23 -8.55 1.31
CA THR A 11 1.21 -8.63 2.41
C THR A 11 2.63 -8.52 1.87
N GLU A 12 2.92 -9.24 0.77
CA GLU A 12 4.21 -9.20 0.10
C GLU A 12 4.52 -7.80 -0.46
N PHE A 13 3.56 -7.15 -1.10
CA PHE A 13 3.69 -5.77 -1.58
C PHE A 13 4.00 -4.78 -0.44
N VAL A 14 3.28 -4.88 0.68
CA VAL A 14 3.50 -4.00 1.84
C VAL A 14 4.89 -4.23 2.46
N GLU A 15 5.39 -5.47 2.45
CA GLU A 15 6.76 -5.76 2.93
C GLU A 15 7.81 -5.19 1.98
N GLN A 16 7.64 -5.36 0.66
CA GLN A 16 8.54 -4.75 -0.34
C GLN A 16 8.53 -3.22 -0.25
N LEU A 17 7.36 -2.61 0.01
CA LEU A 17 7.25 -1.17 0.24
C LEU A 17 8.01 -0.74 1.50
N ASP A 18 7.87 -1.46 2.61
CA ASP A 18 8.62 -1.16 3.84
C ASP A 18 10.13 -1.28 3.61
N GLN A 19 10.55 -2.28 2.85
CA GLN A 19 11.94 -2.47 2.47
C GLN A 19 12.47 -1.30 1.63
N GLY A 20 11.73 -0.87 0.60
CA GLY A 20 12.10 0.30 -0.21
C GLY A 20 12.16 1.60 0.61
N ILE A 21 11.26 1.79 1.58
CA ILE A 21 11.31 2.93 2.49
C ILE A 21 12.61 2.94 3.30
N ARG A 22 13.04 1.78 3.81
CA ARG A 22 14.29 1.65 4.57
C ARG A 22 15.53 1.89 3.71
N GLU A 23 15.48 1.51 2.44
CA GLU A 23 16.55 1.77 1.48
C GLU A 23 16.69 3.26 1.19
N CYS A 24 15.57 3.98 1.07
CA CYS A 24 15.57 5.44 0.87
C CYS A 24 15.90 6.23 2.14
N ALA A 25 15.42 5.78 3.30
CA ALA A 25 15.59 6.45 4.59
C ALA A 25 15.77 5.42 5.71
N THR A 26 17.03 5.16 6.08
CA THR A 26 17.43 4.02 6.93
C THR A 26 16.80 3.99 8.33
N ASN A 27 16.33 5.14 8.83
CA ASN A 27 15.65 5.25 10.13
C ASN A 27 14.11 5.22 10.05
N HIS A 28 13.56 5.04 8.85
CA HIS A 28 12.13 5.03 8.63
C HIS A 28 11.64 3.62 8.32
N LYS A 29 10.51 3.25 8.90
CA LYS A 29 9.76 2.03 8.61
C LYS A 29 8.28 2.28 8.82
N LEU A 30 7.45 1.54 8.13
CA LEU A 30 6.03 1.44 8.39
C LEU A 30 5.80 0.82 9.76
N SER A 31 5.06 1.54 10.60
CA SER A 31 4.47 0.97 11.81
C SER A 31 3.49 -0.14 11.47
N THR A 32 3.23 -1.00 12.46
CA THR A 32 2.24 -2.08 12.35
C THR A 32 0.86 -1.56 11.90
N ILE A 33 0.42 -0.42 12.44
CA ILE A 33 -0.86 0.19 12.08
C ILE A 33 -0.87 0.65 10.62
N GLN A 34 0.21 1.29 10.15
CA GLN A 34 0.32 1.72 8.75
C GLN A 34 0.32 0.52 7.79
N ARG A 35 1.02 -0.56 8.14
CA ARG A 35 1.02 -1.81 7.36
C ARG A 35 -0.40 -2.38 7.25
N TYR A 36 -1.15 -2.46 8.36
CA TYR A 36 -2.53 -2.94 8.34
C TYR A 36 -3.46 -2.02 7.54
N TRP A 37 -3.30 -0.70 7.66
CA TRP A 37 -4.11 0.26 6.91
C TRP A 37 -3.88 0.15 5.41
N LEU A 38 -2.62 0.06 4.97
CA LEU A 38 -2.25 -0.18 3.57
C LEU A 38 -2.87 -1.48 3.05
N SER A 39 -2.73 -2.57 3.79
CA SER A 39 -3.33 -3.86 3.40
C SER A 39 -4.85 -3.79 3.27
N PHE A 40 -5.52 -3.07 4.16
CA PHE A 40 -6.97 -2.85 4.10
C PHE A 40 -7.37 -2.05 2.86
N CYS A 41 -6.69 -0.92 2.58
CA CYS A 41 -6.94 -0.10 1.40
C CYS A 41 -6.72 -0.88 0.10
N LEU A 42 -5.60 -1.59 -0.03
CA LEU A 42 -5.29 -2.40 -1.22
C LEU A 42 -6.33 -3.51 -1.43
N THR A 43 -6.74 -4.19 -0.36
CA THR A 43 -7.83 -5.19 -0.41
C THR A 43 -9.12 -4.55 -0.88
N GLY A 44 -9.47 -3.37 -0.33
CA GLY A 44 -10.64 -2.60 -0.75
C GLY A 44 -10.59 -2.24 -2.24
N ILE A 45 -9.46 -1.74 -2.73
CA ILE A 45 -9.25 -1.39 -4.15
C ILE A 45 -9.51 -2.60 -5.05
N LEU A 46 -8.94 -3.76 -4.72
CA LEU A 46 -9.09 -5.00 -5.47
C LEU A 46 -10.53 -5.50 -5.49
N LEU A 47 -11.18 -5.52 -4.33
CA LEU A 47 -12.58 -5.93 -4.21
C LEU A 47 -13.51 -4.95 -4.92
N SER A 48 -13.15 -3.67 -4.95
CA SER A 48 -14.00 -2.64 -5.55
C SER A 48 -14.01 -2.71 -7.06
N ASN A 49 -12.97 -3.27 -7.72
CA ASN A 49 -12.84 -3.49 -9.18
C ASN A 49 -13.23 -2.29 -10.09
N GLN A 50 -13.45 -1.12 -9.50
CA GLN A 50 -13.98 0.12 -10.08
C GLN A 50 -13.03 1.28 -9.79
N VAL A 51 -11.83 1.00 -9.28
CA VAL A 51 -10.83 2.03 -9.06
C VAL A 51 -10.29 2.46 -10.42
N CYS A 52 -10.51 3.73 -10.75
CA CYS A 52 -9.86 4.36 -11.88
C CYS A 52 -8.35 4.47 -11.57
N TRP A 53 -7.58 3.48 -12.02
CA TRP A 53 -6.13 3.41 -11.78
C TRP A 53 -5.40 4.67 -12.25
N ALA A 54 -5.84 5.28 -13.35
CA ALA A 54 -5.31 6.56 -13.85
C ALA A 54 -5.50 7.72 -12.85
N GLY A 55 -6.62 7.74 -12.13
CA GLY A 55 -6.86 8.74 -11.09
C GLY A 55 -6.01 8.49 -9.84
N PHE A 56 -5.87 7.22 -9.45
CA PHE A 56 -5.03 6.82 -8.32
C PHE A 56 -3.55 7.14 -8.57
N GLU A 57 -3.04 6.80 -9.74
CA GLU A 57 -1.65 7.05 -10.15
C GLU A 57 -1.34 8.55 -10.13
N ARG A 58 -2.22 9.37 -10.68
CA ARG A 58 -2.06 10.84 -10.67
C ARG A 58 -1.96 11.38 -9.25
N VAL A 59 -2.89 11.04 -8.36
CA VAL A 59 -2.87 11.56 -6.99
C VAL A 59 -1.71 10.98 -6.17
N GLY A 60 -1.35 9.71 -6.40
CA GLY A 60 -0.32 9.00 -5.65
C GLY A 60 1.11 9.36 -6.04
N LEU A 61 1.39 9.58 -7.33
CA LEU A 61 2.74 9.83 -7.85
C LEU A 61 3.07 11.30 -8.06
N GLU A 62 2.07 12.16 -8.33
CA GLU A 62 2.30 13.59 -8.60
C GLU A 62 2.80 14.36 -7.35
N THR A 63 2.73 13.75 -6.16
CA THR A 63 3.31 14.32 -4.93
C THR A 63 4.84 14.11 -4.83
N VAL A 64 5.47 13.33 -5.71
CA VAL A 64 6.92 13.00 -5.64
C VAL A 64 7.75 13.75 -6.70
N LEU A 65 7.11 14.51 -7.61
CA LEU A 65 7.80 15.23 -8.70
C LEU A 65 7.56 16.75 -8.75
N ASN A 66 7.15 17.37 -7.63
CA ASN A 66 7.19 18.83 -7.46
C ASN A 66 7.87 19.22 -6.14
#